data_AF-A0A7S3TLV7-F1
#
_entry.id   AF-A0A7S3TLV7-F1
#
_cell.length_a   1.000
_cell.length_b   1.000
_cell.length_c   1.000
_cell.angle_alpha   90.00
_cell.angle_beta   90.00
_cell.angle_gamma   90.00
#
_symmetry.space_group_name_H-M   'P 1'
#
loop_
_entity.id
_entity.type
_entity.pdbx_description
1 polymer ?
#
loop_
_entity_poly.entity_id
_entity_poly.type
_entity_poly.pdbx_seq_one_letter_code
_entity_poly.pdbx_strand_id
1 'polypeptide(L)'
;AKALFLQPKLLMLDEPTNHLDLDAVLWLDNYLSTVYPHTVVVISHDADFLDNICTDILHLEDKKLIHYRGDYTAFKKMHNQKKAEKDREFKKQQDELKALKKKGKNKEEAEELVKKKFNIDLHDDLMDKGKDYIVKFNFTGHGMDRTLGLNVSEVAFSYNGKEPWLLSEVEIGV
;
A
#
# COMPACT_ATOMS: atom_id res chain seq x y z
N ALA A 1 -7.30 -13.08 -23.27
CA ALA A 1 -6.86 -14.06 -24.29
C ALA A 1 -6.23 -13.43 -25.53
N LYS A 2 -6.89 -12.54 -26.29
CA LYS A 2 -6.37 -12.01 -27.57
C LYS A 2 -4.99 -11.31 -27.51
N ALA A 3 -4.66 -10.65 -26.39
CA ALA A 3 -3.40 -9.92 -26.24
C ALA A 3 -2.15 -10.82 -26.18
N LEU A 4 -2.27 -12.03 -25.58
CA LEU A 4 -1.15 -12.98 -25.47
C LEU A 4 -0.78 -13.57 -26.84
N PHE A 5 -1.76 -13.80 -27.71
CA PHE A 5 -1.54 -14.36 -29.05
C PHE A 5 -0.79 -13.41 -29.99
N LEU A 6 -0.82 -12.10 -29.73
CA LEU A 6 -0.10 -11.11 -30.54
C LEU A 6 1.38 -10.96 -30.16
N GLN A 7 1.81 -11.59 -29.05
CA GLN A 7 3.18 -11.55 -28.53
C GLN A 7 3.83 -10.15 -28.60
N PRO A 8 3.22 -9.12 -27.98
CA PRO A 8 3.77 -7.78 -28.02
C PRO A 8 5.13 -7.70 -27.31
N LYS A 9 6.03 -6.84 -27.78
CA LYS A 9 7.33 -6.61 -27.12
C LYS A 9 7.21 -6.07 -25.69
N LEU A 10 6.08 -5.43 -25.39
CA LEU A 10 5.70 -4.98 -24.06
C LEU A 10 4.27 -5.44 -23.79
N LEU A 11 4.10 -6.29 -22.78
CA LEU A 11 2.80 -6.72 -22.30
C LEU A 11 2.47 -6.01 -21.00
N MET A 12 1.28 -5.40 -20.92
CA MET A 12 0.79 -4.78 -19.70
C MET A 12 -0.44 -5.56 -19.24
N LEU A 13 -0.39 -6.08 -18.02
CA LEU A 13 -1.44 -6.88 -17.40
C LEU A 13 -1.90 -6.18 -16.12
N ASP A 14 -3.19 -5.90 -16.02
CA ASP A 14 -3.82 -5.33 -14.83
C ASP A 14 -4.73 -6.39 -14.22
N GLU A 15 -4.40 -6.83 -13.00
CA GLU A 15 -5.04 -7.91 -12.24
C GLU A 15 -5.37 -9.16 -13.10
N PRO A 16 -4.35 -9.79 -13.73
CA PRO A 16 -4.59 -10.86 -14.70
C PRO A 16 -5.14 -12.15 -14.07
N THR A 17 -5.00 -12.34 -12.76
CA THR A 17 -5.53 -13.49 -12.02
C THR A 17 -7.02 -13.35 -11.72
N ASN A 18 -7.61 -12.17 -11.90
CA ASN A 18 -9.01 -11.95 -11.62
C ASN A 18 -9.90 -12.70 -12.62
N HIS A 19 -10.94 -13.37 -12.12
CA HIS A 19 -11.85 -14.22 -12.90
C HIS A 19 -11.20 -15.42 -13.62
N LEU A 20 -9.99 -15.83 -13.22
CA LEU A 20 -9.35 -17.05 -13.71
C LEU A 20 -9.51 -18.21 -12.72
N ASP A 21 -9.76 -19.40 -13.24
CA ASP A 21 -9.66 -20.64 -12.47
C ASP A 21 -8.19 -20.95 -12.14
N LEU A 22 -7.95 -21.73 -11.09
CA LEU A 22 -6.60 -22.08 -10.62
C LEU A 22 -5.71 -22.64 -11.73
N ASP A 23 -6.23 -23.54 -12.57
CA ASP A 23 -5.48 -24.13 -13.68
C ASP A 23 -5.02 -23.08 -14.70
N ALA A 24 -5.86 -22.06 -14.95
CA ALA A 24 -5.53 -20.97 -15.87
C ALA A 24 -4.48 -20.03 -15.27
N VAL A 25 -4.52 -19.78 -13.96
CA VAL A 25 -3.49 -19.02 -13.25
C VAL A 25 -2.14 -19.74 -13.31
N LEU A 26 -2.10 -21.05 -13.02
CA LEU A 26 -0.88 -21.85 -13.08
C LEU A 26 -0.29 -21.90 -14.49
N TRP A 27 -1.15 -22.01 -15.51
CA TRP A 27 -0.71 -21.95 -16.90
C TRP A 27 -0.10 -20.58 -17.23
N LEU A 28 -0.75 -19.49 -16.81
CA LEU A 28 -0.29 -18.13 -17.06
C LEU A 28 1.06 -17.86 -16.36
N ASP A 29 1.19 -18.28 -15.11
CA ASP A 29 2.40 -18.18 -14.31
C ASP A 29 3.60 -18.85 -15.00
N ASN A 30 3.42 -20.11 -15.42
CA ASN A 30 4.46 -20.84 -16.16
C ASN A 30 4.76 -20.21 -17.53
N TYR A 31 3.72 -19.77 -18.26
CA TYR A 31 3.91 -19.15 -19.56
C TYR A 31 4.70 -17.84 -19.47
N LEU A 32 4.38 -16.97 -18.51
CA LEU A 32 5.06 -15.69 -18.34
C LEU A 32 6.50 -15.86 -17.82
N SER A 33 6.74 -16.82 -16.92
CA SER A 33 8.06 -17.07 -16.35
C SER A 33 9.02 -17.80 -17.30
N THR A 34 8.53 -18.72 -18.14
CA THR A 34 9.40 -19.59 -18.95
C THR A 34 9.31 -19.37 -20.46
N VAL A 35 8.14 -19.01 -20.98
CA VAL A 35 7.87 -19.00 -22.43
C VAL A 35 7.93 -17.59 -23.02
N TYR A 36 7.56 -16.57 -22.24
CA TYR A 36 7.43 -15.21 -22.75
C TYR A 36 8.80 -14.51 -22.88
N PRO A 37 9.27 -14.17 -24.10
CA PRO A 37 10.63 -13.68 -24.33
C PRO A 37 10.76 -12.16 -24.18
N HIS A 38 9.70 -11.47 -23.76
CA HIS A 38 9.56 -10.01 -23.83
C HIS A 38 9.24 -9.41 -22.47
N THR A 39 9.29 -8.09 -22.37
CA THR A 39 9.03 -7.40 -21.10
C THR A 39 7.54 -7.44 -20.76
N VAL A 40 7.25 -7.77 -19.50
CA VAL A 40 5.91 -7.78 -18.93
C VAL A 40 5.86 -6.79 -17.78
N VAL A 41 4.84 -5.95 -17.77
CA VAL A 41 4.47 -5.10 -16.64
C VAL A 41 3.17 -5.64 -16.10
N VAL A 42 3.17 -6.00 -14.83
CA VAL A 42 2.03 -6.66 -14.19
C VAL A 42 1.64 -5.91 -12.92
N ILE A 43 0.34 -5.76 -12.73
CA ILE A 43 -0.27 -5.26 -11.51
C ILE A 43 -1.08 -6.42 -10.94
N SER A 44 -0.77 -6.83 -9.71
CA SER A 44 -1.54 -7.85 -9.01
C SER A 44 -1.42 -7.65 -7.51
N HIS A 45 -2.42 -8.15 -6.77
CA HIS A 45 -2.40 -8.27 -5.32
C HIS A 45 -1.96 -9.68 -4.84
N ASP A 46 -1.78 -10.64 -5.75
CA ASP A 46 -1.34 -12.00 -5.43
C ASP A 46 0.17 -12.06 -5.20
N ALA A 47 0.57 -12.39 -3.97
CA ALA A 47 1.97 -12.45 -3.58
C ALA A 47 2.73 -13.59 -4.25
N ASP A 48 2.12 -14.76 -4.40
CA ASP A 48 2.79 -15.95 -4.93
C ASP A 48 2.99 -15.82 -6.43
N PHE A 49 1.98 -15.30 -7.13
CA PHE A 49 2.08 -14.97 -8.55
C PHE A 49 3.18 -13.94 -8.84
N LEU A 50 3.23 -12.85 -8.06
CA LEU A 50 4.27 -11.84 -8.21
C LEU A 50 5.67 -12.41 -7.91
N ASP A 51 5.80 -13.29 -6.91
CA ASP A 51 7.09 -13.88 -6.55
C ASP A 51 7.65 -14.77 -7.68
N ASN A 52 6.77 -15.50 -8.38
CA ASN A 52 7.18 -16.42 -9.45
C ASN A 52 7.57 -15.71 -10.75
N ILE A 53 6.90 -14.62 -11.12
CA ILE A 53 7.12 -13.94 -12.42
C ILE A 53 8.00 -12.69 -12.35
N CYS A 54 8.01 -11.98 -11.23
CA CYS A 54 8.63 -10.66 -11.16
C CYS A 54 10.13 -10.77 -10.86
N THR A 55 10.92 -10.03 -11.65
CA THR A 55 12.36 -9.86 -11.43
C THR A 55 12.71 -8.51 -10.80
N ASP A 56 11.77 -7.56 -10.90
CA ASP A 56 11.85 -6.20 -10.39
C ASP A 56 10.46 -5.77 -9.90
N ILE A 57 10.42 -5.06 -8.78
CA ILE A 57 9.19 -4.52 -8.18
C ILE A 57 9.24 -2.99 -8.19
N LEU A 58 8.19 -2.39 -8.75
CA LEU A 58 7.94 -0.95 -8.67
C LEU A 58 6.89 -0.70 -7.59
N HIS A 59 7.33 -0.16 -6.45
CA HIS A 59 6.46 0.12 -5.33
C HIS A 59 6.05 1.60 -5.32
N LEU A 60 4.75 1.86 -5.31
CA LEU A 60 4.19 3.21 -5.21
C LEU A 60 3.83 3.51 -3.75
N GLU A 61 4.57 4.43 -3.12
CA GLU A 61 4.36 4.86 -1.74
C GLU A 61 4.58 6.38 -1.65
N ASP A 62 3.76 7.10 -0.88
CA ASP A 62 3.88 8.56 -0.69
C ASP A 62 3.95 9.35 -2.02
N LYS A 63 3.19 8.92 -3.04
CA LYS A 63 3.19 9.47 -4.41
C LYS A 63 4.56 9.37 -5.12
N LYS A 64 5.46 8.52 -4.62
CA LYS A 64 6.78 8.24 -5.19
C LYS A 64 6.83 6.79 -5.66
N LEU A 65 7.46 6.58 -6.81
CA LEU A 65 7.72 5.24 -7.33
C LEU A 65 9.14 4.83 -6.94
N ILE A 66 9.25 3.73 -6.20
CA ILE A 66 10.51 3.20 -5.69
C ILE A 66 10.77 1.86 -6.37
N HIS A 67 11.92 1.74 -7.02
CA HIS A 67 12.35 0.51 -7.66
C HIS A 67 13.09 -0.40 -6.68
N TYR A 68 12.73 -1.66 -6.67
CA TYR A 68 13.38 -2.74 -5.94
C TYR A 68 13.73 -3.86 -6.92
N ARG A 69 14.94 -4.39 -6.80
CA ARG A 69 15.39 -5.51 -7.61
C ARG A 69 15.23 -6.82 -6.85
N GLY A 70 14.67 -7.83 -7.52
CA GLY A 70 14.37 -9.14 -6.95
C GLY A 70 12.87 -9.46 -6.99
N ASP A 71 12.54 -10.62 -6.45
CA ASP A 71 11.18 -11.13 -6.30
C ASP A 71 10.38 -10.34 -5.24
N TYR A 72 9.10 -10.70 -5.11
CA TYR A 72 8.18 -10.05 -4.19
C TYR A 72 8.60 -10.24 -2.72
N THR A 73 9.12 -11.42 -2.38
CA THR A 73 9.60 -11.77 -1.04
C THR A 73 10.79 -10.91 -0.61
N ALA A 74 11.77 -10.73 -1.50
CA ALA A 74 12.93 -9.87 -1.31
C ALA A 74 12.50 -8.41 -1.16
N PHE A 75 11.60 -7.94 -2.02
CA PHE A 75 10.98 -6.62 -1.89
C PHE A 75 10.37 -6.43 -0.49
N LYS A 76 9.51 -7.35 -0.06
CA LYS A 76 8.81 -7.26 1.24
C LYS A 76 9.78 -7.20 2.41
N LYS A 77 10.86 -7.99 2.36
CA LYS A 77 11.93 -7.97 3.38
C LYS A 77 12.64 -6.61 3.40
N MET A 78 13.07 -6.10 2.24
CA MET A 78 13.76 -4.82 2.13
C MET A 78 12.86 -3.65 2.53
N HIS A 79 11.59 -3.67 2.14
CA HIS A 79 10.60 -2.67 2.49
C HIS A 79 10.37 -2.65 4.01
N ASN A 80 10.16 -3.81 4.64
CA ASN A 80 10.00 -3.89 6.09
C ASN A 80 11.23 -3.40 6.88
N GLN A 81 12.44 -3.71 6.38
CA GLN A 81 13.68 -3.22 6.99
C GLN A 81 13.76 -1.69 6.91
N LYS A 82 13.54 -1.11 5.72
CA LYS A 82 13.50 0.35 5.52
C LYS A 82 12.42 1.01 6.38
N LYS A 83 11.22 0.43 6.46
CA LYS A 83 10.13 0.92 7.31
C LYS A 83 10.52 0.91 8.79
N ALA A 84 11.15 -0.17 9.26
CA ALA A 84 11.61 -0.28 10.64
C ALA A 84 12.74 0.72 10.98
N GLU A 85 13.65 0.99 10.05
CA GLU A 85 14.69 2.00 10.18
C GLU A 85 14.08 3.41 10.26
N LYS A 86 13.19 3.76 9.32
CA LYS A 86 12.45 5.03 9.30
C LYS A 86 11.67 5.24 10.60
N ASP A 87 11.00 4.20 11.11
CA ASP A 87 10.27 4.24 12.38
C ASP A 87 11.17 4.49 13.59
N ARG A 88 12.36 3.88 13.62
CA ARG A 88 13.34 4.09 14.69
C ARG A 88 13.91 5.51 14.67
N GLU A 89 14.24 6.03 13.48
CA GLU A 89 14.73 7.39 13.31
C GLU A 89 13.66 8.41 13.69
N PHE A 90 12.43 8.21 13.23
CA PHE A 90 11.29 9.03 13.59
C PHE A 90 11.07 9.07 15.10
N LYS A 91 11.17 7.93 15.79
CA LYS A 91 11.07 7.87 17.25
C LYS A 91 12.17 8.69 17.93
N LYS A 92 13.43 8.58 17.47
CA LYS A 92 14.55 9.38 17.99
C LYS A 92 14.31 10.87 17.80
N GLN A 93 13.81 11.29 16.63
CA GLN A 93 13.47 12.68 16.35
C GLN A 93 12.36 13.19 17.27
N GLN A 94 11.30 12.39 17.50
CA GLN A 94 10.23 12.75 18.43
C GLN A 94 10.70 12.86 19.88
N ASP A 95 11.54 11.94 20.34
CA ASP A 95 12.05 11.93 21.71
C ASP A 95 12.97 13.15 21.96
N GLU A 96 13.82 13.51 20.99
CA GLU A 96 14.63 14.73 21.04
C GLU A 96 13.75 15.99 21.08
N LEU A 97 12.72 16.04 20.22
CA LEU A 97 11.78 17.17 20.18
C LEU A 97 11.05 17.35 21.51
N LYS A 98 10.58 16.25 22.12
CA LYS A 98 9.95 16.27 23.44
C LYS A 98 10.93 16.73 24.52
N ALA A 99 12.19 16.29 24.47
CA ALA A 99 13.22 16.70 25.41
C ALA A 99 13.53 18.21 25.31
N LEU A 100 13.61 18.77 24.10
CA LEU A 100 13.82 20.21 23.88
C LEU A 100 12.62 21.04 24.34
N LYS A 101 11.39 20.59 24.08
CA LYS A 101 10.17 21.24 24.61
C LYS A 101 10.14 21.22 26.13
N LYS A 102 10.54 20.10 26.77
CA LYS A 102 10.65 20.01 28.24
C LYS A 102 11.72 20.94 28.82
N LYS A 103 12.77 21.26 28.06
CA LYS A 103 13.80 22.25 28.43
C LYS A 103 13.35 23.71 28.25
N GLY A 104 12.09 23.96 27.88
CA GLY A 104 11.53 25.30 27.78
C GLY A 104 11.78 26.00 26.44
N LYS A 105 12.24 25.28 25.40
CA LYS A 105 12.37 25.86 24.06
C LYS A 105 11.02 26.00 23.38
N ASN A 106 10.86 27.07 22.61
CA ASN A 106 9.67 27.29 21.78
C ASN A 106 9.57 26.22 20.68
N LYS A 107 8.34 25.99 20.20
CA LYS A 107 8.03 24.93 19.23
C LYS A 107 8.90 25.02 17.97
N GLU A 108 9.02 26.20 17.38
CA GLU A 108 9.78 26.45 16.15
C GLU A 108 11.29 26.22 16.34
N GLU A 109 11.86 26.75 17.43
CA GLU A 109 13.29 26.59 17.74
C GLU A 109 13.65 25.11 18.01
N ALA A 110 12.76 24.38 18.68
CA ALA A 110 12.95 22.95 18.93
C ALA A 110 12.90 22.13 17.64
N GLU A 111 12.02 22.47 16.69
CA GLU A 111 11.90 21.79 15.40
C GLU A 111 13.13 22.05 14.51
N GLU A 112 13.62 23.28 14.44
CA GLU A 112 14.80 23.64 13.65
C GLU A 112 16.07 22.93 14.15
N LEU A 113 16.27 22.87 15.47
CA LEU A 113 17.40 22.17 16.08
C LEU A 113 17.37 20.66 15.81
N VAL A 114 16.18 20.06 15.79
CA VAL A 114 16.02 18.64 15.44
C VAL A 114 16.31 18.42 13.96
N LYS A 115 15.76 19.25 13.04
CA LYS A 115 16.06 19.14 11.60
C LYS A 115 17.56 19.24 11.33
N LYS A 116 18.24 20.20 11.98
CA LYS A 116 19.69 20.40 11.86
C LYS A 116 20.49 19.23 12.44
N LYS A 117 20.08 18.67 13.58
CA LYS A 117 20.77 17.54 14.23
C LYS A 117 20.69 16.24 13.42
N PHE A 118 19.57 16.01 12.74
CA PHE A 118 19.31 14.79 11.98
C PHE A 118 19.51 14.96 10.47
N ASN A 119 20.01 16.11 10.01
CA ASN A 119 20.24 16.42 8.59
C ASN A 119 19.02 16.14 7.71
N ILE A 120 17.83 16.53 8.19
CA ILE A 120 16.56 16.34 7.50
C ILE A 120 16.34 17.56 6.60
N ASP A 121 16.09 17.33 5.31
CA ASP A 121 15.78 18.41 4.37
C ASP A 121 14.55 19.19 4.85
N LEU A 122 14.53 20.52 4.62
CA LEU A 122 13.43 21.38 5.06
C LEU A 122 12.06 20.91 4.55
N HIS A 123 12.05 20.23 3.39
CA HIS A 123 10.87 19.74 2.68
C HIS A 123 10.36 18.38 3.18
N ASP A 124 11.16 17.65 3.95
CA ASP A 124 10.68 16.47 4.68
C ASP A 124 10.01 16.97 5.96
N ASP A 125 8.69 16.84 5.99
CA ASP A 125 7.91 17.19 7.17
C ASP A 125 8.33 16.27 8.32
N LEU A 126 9.03 16.85 9.29
CA LEU A 126 8.98 16.34 10.66
C LEU A 126 7.50 16.21 10.99
N MET A 127 7.02 14.98 11.13
CA MET A 127 5.75 14.57 11.76
C MET A 127 4.69 13.87 10.91
N ASP A 128 4.87 13.63 9.60
CA ASP A 128 3.91 12.75 8.92
C ASP A 128 4.41 11.30 8.93
N LYS A 129 4.14 10.61 10.05
CA LYS A 129 4.10 9.15 9.99
C LYS A 129 2.89 8.87 9.11
N GLY A 130 3.10 8.61 7.82
CA GLY A 130 2.04 8.32 6.86
C GLY A 130 1.00 7.45 7.57
N LYS A 131 -0.18 8.04 7.83
CA LYS A 131 -1.13 7.42 8.74
C LYS A 131 -1.51 6.08 8.15
N ASP A 132 -1.16 4.98 8.82
CA ASP A 132 -1.66 3.66 8.43
C ASP A 132 -3.19 3.79 8.37
N TYR A 133 -3.76 3.58 7.17
CA TYR A 133 -5.20 3.69 6.94
C TYR A 133 -5.89 2.48 7.59
N ILE A 134 -6.13 2.58 8.89
CA ILE A 134 -6.78 1.52 9.67
C ILE A 134 -8.29 1.68 9.51
N VAL A 135 -8.91 0.86 8.66
CA VAL A 135 -10.36 0.72 8.61
C VAL A 135 -10.79 -0.20 9.75
N LYS A 136 -11.43 0.36 10.78
CA LYS A 136 -12.05 -0.43 11.84
C LYS A 136 -13.51 -0.65 11.50
N PHE A 137 -13.84 -1.87 11.09
CA PHE A 137 -15.23 -2.31 11.02
C PHE A 137 -15.67 -2.73 12.41
N ASN A 138 -16.75 -2.13 12.90
CA ASN A 138 -17.36 -2.53 14.15
C ASN A 138 -18.72 -3.13 13.82
N PHE A 139 -18.80 -4.45 13.84
CA PHE A 139 -20.05 -5.16 13.60
C PHE A 139 -20.81 -5.24 14.93
N THR A 140 -21.85 -4.43 15.09
CA THR A 140 -22.84 -4.67 16.13
C THR A 140 -23.57 -5.96 15.78
N GLY A 141 -23.32 -7.03 16.53
CA GLY A 141 -23.93 -8.33 16.28
C GLY A 141 -25.44 -8.21 16.27
N HIS A 142 -26.06 -8.40 15.10
CA HIS A 142 -27.49 -8.67 15.03
C HIS A 142 -27.69 -10.13 15.45
N GLY A 143 -28.61 -10.32 16.40
CA GLY A 143 -28.93 -11.62 16.95
C GLY A 143 -29.29 -12.61 15.85
N MET A 144 -28.74 -13.82 15.96
CA MET A 144 -29.15 -15.07 15.31
C MET A 144 -30.21 -14.96 14.20
N ASP A 145 -29.86 -14.40 13.04
CA ASP A 145 -30.49 -14.82 11.80
C ASP A 145 -29.42 -15.28 10.83
N ARG A 146 -29.47 -16.57 10.49
CA ARG A 146 -28.43 -17.31 9.77
C ARG A 146 -28.65 -17.30 8.25
N THR A 147 -29.45 -16.39 7.73
CA THR A 147 -29.90 -16.43 6.33
C THR A 147 -29.31 -15.37 5.41
N LEU A 148 -28.62 -14.34 5.91
CA LEU A 148 -28.04 -13.30 5.04
C LEU A 148 -26.64 -12.87 5.47
N GLY A 149 -25.68 -12.95 4.55
CA GLY A 149 -24.33 -12.44 4.73
C GLY A 149 -24.31 -10.92 4.58
N LEU A 150 -24.36 -10.20 5.70
CA LEU A 150 -24.01 -8.77 5.82
C LEU A 150 -24.83 -7.81 4.93
N ASN A 151 -25.91 -7.25 5.49
CA ASN A 151 -26.64 -6.13 4.90
C ASN A 151 -26.11 -4.80 5.48
N VAL A 152 -25.76 -3.84 4.62
CA VAL A 152 -25.38 -2.48 5.04
C VAL A 152 -26.29 -1.47 4.36
N SER A 153 -27.03 -0.71 5.16
CA SER A 153 -27.90 0.39 4.73
C SER A 153 -27.34 1.74 5.22
N GLU A 154 -27.75 2.84 4.58
CA GLU A 154 -27.42 4.22 4.97
C GLU A 154 -25.91 4.55 5.02
N VAL A 155 -25.10 3.99 4.11
CA VAL A 155 -23.67 4.32 4.04
C VAL A 155 -23.45 5.66 3.36
N ALA A 156 -22.67 6.54 4.01
CA ALA A 156 -22.16 7.78 3.43
C ALA A 156 -20.62 7.79 3.39
N PHE A 157 -20.06 8.26 2.28
CA PHE A 157 -18.61 8.34 2.07
C PHE A 157 -18.14 9.80 1.92
N SER A 158 -17.08 10.19 2.62
CA SER A 158 -16.38 11.46 2.38
C SER A 158 -14.88 11.33 2.65
N TYR A 159 -14.07 12.07 1.90
CA TYR A 159 -12.60 12.05 2.05
C TYR A 159 -12.10 12.63 3.38
N ASN A 160 -12.89 13.49 4.03
CA ASN A 160 -12.50 14.25 5.22
C ASN A 160 -13.47 14.04 6.41
N GLY A 161 -14.40 13.09 6.32
CA GLY A 161 -15.43 12.86 7.32
C GLY A 161 -16.45 14.01 7.45
N LYS A 162 -16.45 14.94 6.49
CA LYS A 162 -17.33 16.11 6.45
C LYS A 162 -17.95 16.24 5.05
N GLU A 163 -18.99 17.06 4.94
CA GLU A 163 -19.58 17.37 3.66
C GLU A 163 -18.56 18.04 2.70
N PRO A 164 -18.69 17.81 1.38
CA PRO A 164 -19.76 17.05 0.73
C PRO A 164 -19.57 15.53 0.76
N TRP A 165 -20.65 14.79 1.01
CA TRP A 165 -20.69 13.33 0.85
C TRP A 165 -20.60 12.98 -0.64
N LEU A 166 -19.68 12.07 -1.00
CA LEU A 166 -19.47 11.62 -2.38
C LEU A 166 -20.48 10.57 -2.80
N LEU A 167 -20.94 9.78 -1.83
CA LEU A 167 -21.99 8.79 -1.96
C LEU A 167 -22.85 8.90 -0.71
N SER A 168 -24.17 8.91 -0.88
CA SER A 168 -25.17 8.93 0.18
C SER A 168 -26.28 7.93 -0.16
N GLU A 169 -26.86 7.29 0.84
CA GLU A 169 -28.01 6.38 0.68
C GLU A 169 -27.74 5.17 -0.23
N VAL A 170 -26.51 4.63 -0.21
CA VAL A 170 -26.18 3.46 -1.02
C VAL A 170 -26.58 2.18 -0.27
N GLU A 171 -27.45 1.38 -0.90
CA GLU A 171 -27.72 0.00 -0.50
C GLU A 171 -26.76 -0.95 -1.20
N ILE A 172 -26.00 -1.72 -0.42
CA ILE A 172 -25.10 -2.75 -0.94
C ILE A 172 -25.47 -4.07 -0.27
N GLY A 173 -25.91 -5.03 -1.08
CA GLY A 173 -26.17 -6.41 -0.67
C GLY A 173 -25.31 -7.39 -1.46
N VAL A 174 -24.81 -8.43 -0.79
CA VAL A 174 -24.26 -9.65 -1.41
C VAL A 174 -25.12 -10.82 -0.98
#